data_AF-A0A285P232-F1
#
_entry.id   AF-A0A285P232-F1
#
_cell.length_a   1.000
_cell.length_b   1.000
_cell.length_c   1.000
_cell.angle_alpha   90.00
_cell.angle_beta   90.00
_cell.angle_gamma   90.00
#
_symmetry.space_group_name_H-M   'P 1'
#
loop_
_entity.id
_entity.type
_entity.pdbx_description
1 polymer ?
#
loop_
_entity_poly.entity_id
_entity_poly.type
_entity_poly.pdbx_seq_one_letter_code
_entity_poly.pdbx_strand_id
1 'polypeptide(L)'
;MLDKHLIRRSSLVVIIALIAAVAFLPASSYAASGTIDVSTSLNVRAEPSNNAVVIGKLQGGQAVEIEEIRHDWGKIDYYGQEGYISMVFVSGVQDSASAAPNVQQTAVQSNAATEGYVQVATSLNVRTAPNMSAAVTESLYNGEAVSIVSIQDNWAQVEHDGNTGYVSMDYITTSENEASYSLSPLKGKTIVIDAGHGGKDSGAIGDYFYEKSAVLSIALKAQEQLENLGANVIMTRDDDAFVALETRAAMSNAAHASMFVSIHLNASSEEYVNGTEVYYYPDGDTSVQLASTVQENLISQLGSVDRGTQAADFSVLRNTQAPAILAEIGYITNSAEAANLLTDSYQQKAATGIVKGLETYYQ
;
A
#
# COMPACT_ATOMS: atom_id res chain seq x y z
N MET A 1 7.46 -104.58 -15.13
CA MET A 1 6.30 -104.09 -14.37
C MET A 1 6.51 -102.59 -14.21
N LEU A 2 6.25 -101.68 -15.17
CA LEU A 2 5.02 -101.31 -15.91
C LEU A 2 3.76 -101.21 -15.04
N ASP A 3 3.02 -100.12 -15.30
CA ASP A 3 1.70 -99.68 -14.80
C ASP A 3 1.69 -98.77 -13.54
N LYS A 4 1.04 -97.58 -13.49
CA LYS A 4 -0.14 -97.06 -14.21
C LYS A 4 -0.33 -95.52 -14.06
N HIS A 5 -0.96 -94.95 -15.10
CA HIS A 5 -1.93 -93.82 -15.17
C HIS A 5 -1.59 -92.42 -14.59
N LEU A 6 -1.51 -91.35 -15.40
CA LEU A 6 -2.54 -90.55 -16.13
C LEU A 6 -3.20 -89.39 -15.32
N ILE A 7 -2.87 -88.17 -15.76
CA ILE A 7 -3.81 -87.08 -16.16
C ILE A 7 -4.44 -86.10 -15.12
N ARG A 8 -4.02 -84.82 -15.28
CA ARG A 8 -4.74 -83.51 -15.37
C ARG A 8 -5.13 -82.66 -14.13
N ARG A 9 -4.75 -81.37 -14.31
CA ARG A 9 -5.44 -80.09 -14.05
C ARG A 9 -5.54 -79.61 -12.60
N SER A 10 -4.95 -78.44 -12.32
CA SER A 10 -5.66 -77.15 -12.28
C SER A 10 -4.75 -76.05 -11.72
N SER A 11 -4.83 -74.87 -12.32
CA SER A 11 -4.12 -73.64 -11.95
C SER A 11 -4.44 -73.21 -10.51
N LEU A 12 -3.42 -72.84 -9.73
CA LEU A 12 -3.60 -71.88 -8.65
C LEU A 12 -2.32 -71.05 -8.48
N VAL A 13 -2.39 -69.83 -9.00
CA VAL A 13 -1.45 -68.74 -8.72
C VAL A 13 -1.84 -68.16 -7.37
N VAL A 14 -0.96 -68.24 -6.37
CA VAL A 14 -1.08 -67.50 -5.10
C VAL A 14 -0.18 -66.28 -5.20
N ILE A 15 -0.76 -65.12 -5.52
CA ILE A 15 -0.11 -63.82 -5.36
C ILE A 15 -0.45 -63.32 -3.96
N ILE A 16 0.59 -63.16 -3.13
CA ILE A 16 0.52 -62.46 -1.86
C ILE A 16 0.45 -60.96 -2.19
N ALA A 17 -0.73 -60.36 -2.02
CA ALA A 17 -0.91 -58.92 -2.09
C ALA A 17 -0.50 -58.29 -0.75
N LEU A 18 0.62 -57.56 -0.77
CA LEU A 18 1.01 -56.68 0.32
C LEU A 18 0.12 -55.42 0.23
N ILE A 19 -0.86 -55.29 1.11
CA ILE A 19 -1.67 -54.07 1.25
C ILE A 19 -0.77 -53.06 1.98
N ALA A 20 -0.12 -52.19 1.20
CA ALA A 20 0.41 -50.94 1.73
C ALA A 20 -0.77 -49.99 1.92
N ALA A 21 -1.13 -49.75 3.19
CA ALA A 21 -1.98 -48.62 3.55
C ALA A 21 -1.20 -47.33 3.25
N VAL A 22 -1.34 -46.84 2.02
CA VAL A 22 -0.95 -45.48 1.67
C VAL A 22 -1.97 -44.58 2.37
N ALA A 23 -1.55 -43.94 3.45
CA ALA A 23 -2.28 -42.81 3.99
C ALA A 23 -2.34 -41.76 2.86
N PHE A 24 -3.51 -41.63 2.24
CA PHE A 24 -3.82 -40.49 1.39
C PHE A 24 -3.90 -39.27 2.31
N LEU A 25 -2.76 -38.65 2.59
CA LEU A 25 -2.74 -37.23 2.89
C LEU A 25 -3.10 -36.54 1.57
N PRO A 26 -4.07 -35.63 1.54
CA PRO A 26 -4.26 -34.79 0.36
C PRO A 26 -2.93 -34.07 0.12
N ALA A 27 -2.34 -34.27 -1.05
CA ALA A 27 -1.24 -33.41 -1.48
C ALA A 27 -1.86 -32.04 -1.71
N SER A 28 -1.76 -31.14 -0.74
CA SER A 28 -2.06 -29.73 -0.94
C SER A 28 -1.15 -29.24 -2.06
N SER A 29 -1.73 -28.81 -3.17
CA SER A 29 -0.97 -28.13 -4.22
C SER A 29 -0.69 -26.72 -3.73
N TYR A 30 0.57 -26.43 -3.39
CA TYR A 30 1.01 -25.07 -3.08
C TYR A 30 1.08 -24.24 -4.36
N ALA A 31 0.70 -22.97 -4.28
CA ALA A 31 0.83 -22.01 -5.36
C ALA A 31 2.31 -21.67 -5.63
N ALA A 32 3.12 -21.52 -4.58
CA ALA A 32 4.54 -21.23 -4.71
C ALA A 32 5.34 -21.66 -3.46
N SER A 33 6.68 -21.68 -3.57
CA SER A 33 7.59 -21.84 -2.43
C SER A 33 8.57 -20.67 -2.39
N GLY A 34 8.99 -20.23 -1.19
CA GLY A 34 9.90 -19.10 -1.00
C GLY A 34 10.72 -19.20 0.29
N THR A 35 11.56 -18.19 0.55
CA THR A 35 12.39 -18.09 1.76
C THR A 35 12.07 -16.80 2.52
N ILE A 36 11.98 -16.88 3.84
CA ILE A 36 11.69 -15.73 4.72
C ILE A 36 12.91 -14.80 4.75
N ASP A 37 12.78 -13.61 4.17
CA ASP A 37 13.87 -12.65 3.95
C ASP A 37 13.82 -11.49 4.95
N VAL A 38 14.09 -11.83 6.21
CA VAL A 38 14.26 -10.88 7.31
C VAL A 38 15.41 -11.34 8.20
N SER A 39 16.10 -10.41 8.86
CA SER A 39 17.23 -10.72 9.74
C SER A 39 16.86 -11.41 11.06
N THR A 40 15.57 -11.43 11.41
CA THR A 40 15.06 -12.01 12.66
C THR A 40 13.86 -12.93 12.43
N SER A 41 12.64 -12.40 12.43
CA SER A 41 11.43 -13.22 12.31
C SER A 41 10.30 -12.47 11.62
N LEU A 42 9.57 -13.16 10.75
CA LEU A 42 8.35 -12.67 10.11
C LEU A 42 7.12 -13.10 10.89
N ASN A 43 6.18 -12.19 11.14
CA ASN A 43 4.90 -12.51 11.76
C ASN A 43 4.02 -13.34 10.81
N VAL A 44 3.42 -14.40 11.35
CA VAL A 44 2.29 -15.13 10.75
C VAL A 44 1.02 -14.61 11.41
N ARG A 45 0.04 -14.21 10.60
CA ARG A 45 -1.18 -13.55 11.05
C ARG A 45 -2.42 -14.36 10.73
N ALA A 46 -3.48 -14.17 11.52
CA ALA A 46 -4.76 -14.85 11.33
C ALA A 46 -5.50 -14.40 10.05
N GLU A 47 -5.22 -13.19 9.56
CA GLU A 47 -5.84 -12.60 8.37
C GLU A 47 -4.77 -11.83 7.55
N PRO A 48 -4.99 -11.61 6.24
CA PRO A 48 -4.06 -10.91 5.36
C PRO A 48 -4.09 -9.39 5.61
N SER A 49 -3.66 -8.95 6.80
CA SER A 49 -3.65 -7.56 7.22
C SER A 49 -2.54 -7.26 8.24
N ASN A 50 -1.91 -6.09 8.15
CA ASN A 50 -0.87 -5.66 9.09
C ASN A 50 -1.39 -5.47 10.52
N ASN A 51 -2.71 -5.38 10.69
CA ASN A 51 -3.39 -5.22 11.97
C ASN A 51 -4.02 -6.53 12.49
N ALA A 52 -3.93 -7.62 11.73
CA ALA A 52 -4.46 -8.91 12.15
C ALA A 52 -3.67 -9.51 13.31
N VAL A 53 -4.36 -10.30 14.14
CA VAL A 53 -3.76 -11.01 15.29
C VAL A 53 -2.56 -11.83 14.80
N VAL A 54 -1.41 -11.61 15.43
CA VAL A 54 -0.21 -12.42 15.20
C VAL A 54 -0.40 -13.76 15.88
N ILE A 55 -0.50 -14.82 15.08
CA ILE A 55 -0.71 -16.20 15.54
C ILE A 55 0.60 -16.99 15.60
N GLY A 56 1.68 -16.45 15.04
CA GLY A 56 2.97 -17.10 15.05
C GLY A 56 4.08 -16.26 14.41
N LYS A 57 5.25 -16.88 14.30
CA LYS A 57 6.42 -16.30 13.64
C LYS A 57 7.19 -17.37 12.86
N LEU A 58 7.78 -16.97 11.72
CA LEU A 58 8.75 -17.75 10.96
C LEU A 58 10.12 -17.08 11.08
N GLN A 59 11.19 -17.87 11.14
CA GLN A 59 12.55 -17.33 11.29
C GLN A 59 13.12 -16.85 9.95
N GLY A 60 14.00 -15.86 9.99
CA GLY A 60 14.81 -15.45 8.85
C GLY A 60 15.58 -16.63 8.24
N GLY A 61 15.57 -16.74 6.91
CA GLY A 61 16.16 -17.84 6.15
C GLY A 61 15.34 -19.14 6.14
N GLN A 62 14.19 -19.18 6.82
CA GLN A 62 13.31 -20.34 6.81
C GLN A 62 12.60 -20.47 5.45
N ALA A 63 12.56 -21.67 4.86
CA ALA A 63 11.74 -21.94 3.69
C ALA A 63 10.24 -22.00 4.06
N VAL A 64 9.38 -21.52 3.17
CA VAL A 64 7.93 -21.52 3.36
C VAL A 64 7.22 -21.93 2.07
N GLU A 65 6.24 -22.81 2.22
CA GLU A 65 5.31 -23.22 1.15
C GLU A 65 4.06 -22.34 1.25
N ILE A 66 3.62 -21.81 0.12
CA ILE A 66 2.55 -20.81 0.02
C ILE A 66 1.39 -21.45 -0.75
N GLU A 67 0.28 -21.66 -0.06
CA GLU A 67 -0.93 -22.27 -0.63
C GLU A 67 -1.61 -21.36 -1.64
N GLU A 68 -1.65 -20.07 -1.36
CA GLU A 68 -2.31 -19.06 -2.18
C GLU A 68 -1.67 -17.69 -1.98
N ILE A 69 -1.47 -16.95 -3.06
CA ILE A 69 -1.02 -15.55 -2.99
C ILE A 69 -2.20 -14.66 -3.34
N ARG A 70 -2.56 -13.75 -2.44
CA ARG A 70 -3.53 -12.68 -2.68
C ARG A 70 -2.89 -11.34 -2.36
N HIS A 71 -2.55 -10.57 -3.39
CA HIS A 71 -1.90 -9.28 -3.27
C HIS A 71 -0.60 -9.40 -2.44
N ASP A 72 -0.50 -8.68 -1.32
CA ASP A 72 0.70 -8.62 -0.47
C ASP A 72 0.78 -9.76 0.57
N TRP A 73 -0.12 -10.75 0.51
CA TRP A 73 -0.19 -11.82 1.49
C TRP A 73 -0.13 -13.21 0.86
N GLY A 74 0.78 -14.03 1.40
CA GLY A 74 0.86 -15.46 1.15
C GLY A 74 0.10 -16.20 2.24
N LYS A 75 -0.90 -16.97 1.85
CA LYS A 75 -1.58 -17.94 2.72
C LYS A 75 -0.70 -19.18 2.86
N ILE A 76 -0.49 -19.63 4.09
CA ILE A 76 0.35 -20.77 4.44
C ILE A 76 -0.40 -21.68 5.43
N ASP A 77 -0.03 -22.96 5.46
CA ASP A 77 -0.35 -23.84 6.59
C ASP A 77 0.68 -23.62 7.71
N TYR A 78 0.24 -23.06 8.83
CA TYR A 78 1.05 -22.84 10.02
C TYR A 78 0.65 -23.82 11.13
N TYR A 79 1.29 -24.99 11.14
CA TYR A 79 1.05 -26.09 12.10
C TYR A 79 -0.40 -26.64 12.08
N GLY A 80 -1.02 -26.76 10.90
CA GLY A 80 -2.39 -27.24 10.75
C GLY A 80 -3.46 -26.15 10.90
N GLN A 81 -3.04 -24.89 10.98
CA GLN A 81 -3.90 -23.71 11.02
C GLN A 81 -3.56 -22.78 9.85
N GLU A 82 -4.59 -22.23 9.21
CA GLU A 82 -4.42 -21.19 8.20
C GLU A 82 -3.75 -19.94 8.78
N GLY A 83 -2.69 -19.47 8.11
CA GLY A 83 -1.98 -18.25 8.46
C GLY A 83 -1.55 -17.45 7.24
N TYR A 84 -1.30 -16.16 7.45
CA TYR A 84 -0.95 -15.21 6.40
C TYR A 84 0.39 -14.55 6.72
N ILE A 85 1.28 -14.51 5.73
CA ILE A 85 2.58 -13.84 5.81
C ILE A 85 2.67 -12.76 4.75
N SER A 86 3.32 -11.65 5.07
CA SER A 86 3.48 -10.57 4.10
C SER A 86 4.56 -10.93 3.07
N MET A 87 4.18 -10.87 1.80
CA MET A 87 5.01 -11.24 0.66
C MET A 87 6.19 -10.29 0.44
N VAL A 88 6.18 -9.09 1.04
CA VAL A 88 7.32 -8.16 1.03
C VAL A 88 8.55 -8.75 1.75
N PHE A 89 8.34 -9.74 2.61
CA PHE A 89 9.37 -10.40 3.42
C PHE A 89 9.66 -11.84 2.97
N VAL A 90 9.27 -12.19 1.73
CA VAL A 90 9.50 -13.53 1.16
C VAL A 90 10.26 -13.38 -0.16
N SER A 91 11.44 -13.99 -0.25
CA SER A 91 12.29 -13.97 -1.44
C SER A 91 12.35 -15.33 -2.14
N GLY A 92 12.80 -15.33 -3.39
CA GLY A 92 13.00 -16.56 -4.16
C GLY A 92 11.72 -17.32 -4.53
N VAL A 93 10.56 -16.63 -4.57
CA VAL A 93 9.26 -17.24 -4.88
C VAL A 93 9.29 -17.86 -6.28
N GLN A 94 9.34 -19.19 -6.37
CA GLN A 94 9.30 -19.91 -7.64
C GLN A 94 7.87 -20.36 -7.95
N ASP A 95 7.32 -19.78 -9.01
CA ASP A 95 6.02 -20.13 -9.55
C ASP A 95 6.14 -21.38 -10.45
N SER A 96 5.26 -22.37 -10.27
CA SER A 96 5.30 -23.62 -11.05
C SER A 96 4.64 -23.51 -12.43
N ALA A 97 4.43 -22.31 -12.97
CA ALA A 97 3.82 -22.12 -14.29
C ALA A 97 4.41 -20.92 -15.07
N SER A 98 5.26 -21.21 -16.07
CA SER A 98 5.84 -20.22 -16.99
C SER A 98 4.89 -19.80 -18.12
N ALA A 99 4.89 -18.51 -18.51
CA ALA A 99 5.24 -18.00 -19.87
C ALA A 99 4.71 -16.56 -20.11
N ALA A 100 5.62 -15.67 -20.52
CA ALA A 100 5.34 -14.27 -20.89
C ALA A 100 4.76 -14.10 -22.31
N PRO A 101 4.10 -12.96 -22.60
CA PRO A 101 4.11 -12.37 -23.93
C PRO A 101 4.71 -10.95 -23.96
N ASN A 102 5.38 -10.70 -25.08
CA ASN A 102 6.12 -9.52 -25.52
C ASN A 102 5.15 -8.39 -25.97
N VAL A 103 5.38 -7.13 -25.59
CA VAL A 103 4.74 -5.95 -26.22
C VAL A 103 5.75 -4.82 -26.44
N GLN A 104 5.62 -4.22 -27.63
CA GLN A 104 6.51 -3.29 -28.31
C GLN A 104 6.82 -1.96 -27.61
N GLN A 105 8.09 -1.59 -27.81
CA GLN A 105 8.78 -0.34 -27.52
C GLN A 105 8.27 0.83 -28.38
N THR A 106 8.05 2.00 -27.76
CA THR A 106 8.07 3.29 -28.47
C THR A 106 9.15 4.17 -27.82
N ALA A 107 9.97 4.81 -28.65
CA ALA A 107 11.26 5.41 -28.31
C ALA A 107 11.15 6.69 -27.44
N VAL A 108 12.07 6.81 -26.48
CA VAL A 108 12.25 7.97 -25.58
C VAL A 108 13.45 8.80 -26.05
N GLN A 109 13.32 10.13 -25.98
CA GLN A 109 14.39 11.09 -26.25
C GLN A 109 15.51 10.97 -25.21
N SER A 110 16.75 10.87 -25.69
CA SER A 110 17.97 10.85 -24.92
C SER A 110 18.32 12.23 -24.36
N ASN A 111 18.06 12.46 -23.08
CA ASN A 111 18.77 13.48 -22.30
C ASN A 111 19.90 12.81 -21.51
N ALA A 112 20.99 13.53 -21.28
CA ALA A 112 22.14 13.03 -20.53
C ALA A 112 21.71 12.47 -19.16
N ALA A 113 22.38 11.41 -18.70
CA ALA A 113 22.08 10.79 -17.41
C ALA A 113 22.13 11.84 -16.29
N THR A 114 21.04 11.95 -15.54
CA THR A 114 20.88 12.92 -14.46
C THR A 114 21.28 12.26 -13.15
N GLU A 115 22.14 12.88 -12.36
CA GLU A 115 22.54 12.34 -11.05
C GLU A 115 21.39 12.50 -10.04
N GLY A 116 21.08 11.42 -9.31
CA GLY A 116 20.10 11.39 -8.23
C GLY A 116 20.71 10.82 -6.95
N TYR A 117 20.11 11.15 -5.81
CA TYR A 117 20.55 10.75 -4.47
C TYR A 117 19.40 10.08 -3.73
N VAL A 118 19.66 8.92 -3.14
CA VAL A 118 18.67 8.15 -2.40
C VAL A 118 18.29 8.85 -1.10
N GLN A 119 16.99 9.00 -0.83
CA GLN A 119 16.44 9.52 0.43
C GLN A 119 15.55 8.47 1.08
N VAL A 120 16.10 7.73 2.04
CA VAL A 120 15.39 6.68 2.78
C VAL A 120 15.91 6.57 4.20
N ALA A 121 15.08 6.14 5.14
CA ALA A 121 15.53 5.91 6.52
C ALA A 121 16.44 4.67 6.67
N THR A 122 16.32 3.69 5.76
CA THR A 122 17.06 2.42 5.82
C THR A 122 17.67 2.06 4.47
N SER A 123 16.90 1.49 3.56
CA SER A 123 17.36 1.08 2.23
C SER A 123 16.24 1.13 1.18
N LEU A 124 16.60 1.45 -0.06
CA LEU A 124 15.74 1.50 -1.24
C LEU A 124 15.99 0.30 -2.14
N ASN A 125 14.94 -0.45 -2.48
CA ASN A 125 15.07 -1.60 -3.37
C ASN A 125 15.13 -1.17 -4.85
N VAL A 126 16.15 -1.66 -5.55
CA VAL A 126 16.30 -1.58 -7.00
C VAL A 126 15.67 -2.81 -7.63
N ARG A 127 14.81 -2.63 -8.64
CA ARG A 127 13.98 -3.70 -9.21
C ARG A 127 14.23 -3.93 -10.70
N THR A 128 13.87 -5.11 -11.21
CA THR A 128 14.02 -5.45 -12.64
C THR A 128 13.03 -4.75 -13.58
N ALA A 129 11.94 -4.19 -13.05
CA ALA A 129 10.92 -3.46 -13.82
C ALA A 129 10.28 -2.36 -12.94
N PRO A 130 9.66 -1.31 -13.52
CA PRO A 130 9.11 -0.16 -12.80
C PRO A 130 7.76 -0.48 -12.14
N ASN A 131 7.75 -1.48 -11.26
CA ASN A 131 6.58 -1.85 -10.47
C ASN A 131 6.99 -2.60 -9.20
N MET A 132 6.11 -2.60 -8.21
CA MET A 132 6.37 -3.16 -6.89
C MET A 132 6.49 -4.69 -6.85
N SER A 133 5.93 -5.39 -7.85
CA SER A 133 6.02 -6.85 -7.98
C SER A 133 7.30 -7.35 -8.67
N ALA A 134 8.11 -6.44 -9.22
CA ALA A 134 9.32 -6.81 -9.93
C ALA A 134 10.41 -7.29 -8.96
N ALA A 135 11.20 -8.26 -9.42
CA ALA A 135 12.29 -8.85 -8.64
C ALA A 135 13.28 -7.76 -8.22
N VAL A 136 13.68 -7.79 -6.94
CA VAL A 136 14.72 -6.90 -6.41
C VAL A 136 16.08 -7.42 -6.86
N THR A 137 16.90 -6.53 -7.42
CA THR A 137 18.25 -6.83 -7.87
C THR A 137 19.30 -6.37 -6.87
N GLU A 138 19.02 -5.30 -6.14
CA GLU A 138 19.95 -4.63 -5.23
C GLU A 138 19.17 -3.75 -4.23
N SER A 139 19.83 -3.33 -3.15
CA SER A 139 19.33 -2.33 -2.21
C SER A 139 20.34 -1.19 -2.09
N LEU A 140 19.87 0.05 -2.21
CA LEU A 140 20.64 1.28 -2.06
C LEU A 140 20.41 1.89 -0.68
N TYR A 141 21.40 2.59 -0.15
CA TYR A 141 21.31 3.26 1.16
C TYR A 141 21.13 4.77 1.04
N ASN A 142 20.71 5.39 2.14
CA ASN A 142 20.51 6.83 2.20
C ASN A 142 21.76 7.61 1.75
N GLY A 143 21.57 8.59 0.87
CA GLY A 143 22.62 9.43 0.31
C GLY A 143 23.45 8.78 -0.79
N GLU A 144 23.22 7.51 -1.12
CA GLU A 144 23.90 6.89 -2.27
C GLU A 144 23.48 7.56 -3.58
N ALA A 145 24.46 7.75 -4.45
CA ALA A 145 24.28 8.42 -5.72
C ALA A 145 23.98 7.39 -6.82
N VAL A 146 23.02 7.70 -7.67
CA VAL A 146 22.65 6.89 -8.83
C VAL A 146 22.61 7.74 -10.08
N SER A 147 22.87 7.12 -11.24
CA SER A 147 22.68 7.76 -12.53
C SER A 147 21.29 7.45 -13.06
N ILE A 148 20.40 8.44 -13.14
CA ILE A 148 19.07 8.28 -13.72
C ILE A 148 19.19 8.27 -15.24
N VAL A 149 18.84 7.12 -15.82
CA VAL A 149 18.90 6.84 -17.26
C VAL A 149 17.60 7.24 -17.94
N SER A 150 16.46 6.97 -17.31
CA SER A 150 15.15 7.38 -17.79
C SER A 150 14.14 7.44 -16.64
N ILE A 151 13.06 8.20 -16.85
CA ILE A 151 11.93 8.27 -15.92
C ILE A 151 10.67 7.85 -16.67
N GLN A 152 9.91 6.94 -16.07
CA GLN A 152 8.60 6.51 -16.55
C GLN A 152 7.62 6.51 -15.37
N ASP A 153 6.57 7.32 -15.50
CA ASP A 153 5.62 7.58 -14.41
C ASP A 153 6.36 8.00 -13.12
N ASN A 154 6.22 7.24 -12.04
CA ASN A 154 6.91 7.48 -10.77
C ASN A 154 8.16 6.61 -10.55
N TRP A 155 8.71 6.00 -11.60
CA TRP A 155 9.87 5.14 -11.50
C TRP A 155 11.03 5.70 -12.32
N ALA A 156 12.21 5.75 -11.71
CA ALA A 156 13.45 5.99 -12.41
C ALA A 156 14.11 4.66 -12.76
N GLN A 157 14.49 4.50 -14.02
CA GLN A 157 15.54 3.56 -14.38
C GLN A 157 16.88 4.17 -13.97
N VAL A 158 17.60 3.49 -13.10
CA VAL A 158 18.86 3.94 -12.52
C VAL A 158 19.99 2.98 -12.85
N GLU A 159 21.18 3.55 -13.03
CA GLU A 159 22.45 2.83 -13.05
C GLU A 159 23.20 3.08 -11.73
N HIS A 160 23.61 2.00 -11.08
CA HIS A 160 24.42 1.99 -9.86
C HIS A 160 25.48 0.89 -9.99
N ASP A 161 26.77 1.24 -9.81
CA ASP A 161 27.91 0.31 -9.93
C ASP A 161 27.91 -0.58 -11.20
N GLY A 162 27.43 -0.03 -12.32
CA GLY A 162 27.36 -0.72 -13.62
C GLY A 162 26.17 -1.68 -13.78
N ASN A 163 25.29 -1.77 -12.79
CA ASN A 163 24.01 -2.48 -12.88
C ASN A 163 22.87 -1.50 -13.15
N THR A 164 21.87 -1.95 -13.91
CA THR A 164 20.67 -1.15 -14.19
C THR A 164 19.45 -1.78 -13.54
N GLY A 165 18.60 -0.96 -12.92
CA GLY A 165 17.29 -1.37 -12.43
C GLY A 165 16.37 -0.18 -12.23
N TYR A 166 15.25 -0.38 -11.55
CA TYR A 166 14.21 0.62 -11.36
C TYR A 166 13.99 0.90 -9.88
N VAL A 167 13.91 2.17 -9.52
CA VAL A 167 13.61 2.65 -8.17
C VAL A 167 12.46 3.65 -8.20
N SER A 168 11.71 3.78 -7.11
CA SER A 168 10.67 4.82 -7.03
C SER A 168 11.30 6.20 -6.94
N MET A 169 10.76 7.14 -7.71
CA MET A 169 11.15 8.55 -7.65
C MET A 169 10.81 9.20 -6.31
N ASP A 170 9.91 8.61 -5.52
CA ASP A 170 9.59 9.07 -4.16
C ASP A 170 10.82 9.09 -3.23
N TYR A 171 11.83 8.30 -3.56
CA TYR A 171 13.04 8.11 -2.76
C TYR A 171 14.30 8.63 -3.46
N ILE A 172 14.16 9.40 -4.54
CA ILE A 172 15.30 9.92 -5.31
C ILE A 172 15.21 11.44 -5.45
N THR A 173 16.20 12.12 -4.90
CA THR A 173 16.39 13.57 -5.05
C THR A 173 17.37 13.85 -6.17
N THR A 174 17.00 14.71 -7.11
CA THR A 174 17.89 15.23 -8.17
C THR A 174 18.13 16.73 -7.97
N SER A 175 19.11 17.30 -8.66
CA SER A 175 19.29 18.76 -8.70
C SER A 175 18.09 19.49 -9.31
N GLU A 176 17.38 18.85 -10.23
CA GLU A 176 16.10 19.34 -10.78
C GLU A 176 14.95 19.22 -9.78
N ASN A 177 14.90 18.14 -8.97
CA ASN A 177 13.92 18.00 -7.88
C ASN A 177 14.20 18.98 -6.74
N GLU A 178 15.46 19.23 -6.37
CA GLU A 178 15.79 20.29 -5.41
C GLU A 178 15.37 21.68 -5.92
N ALA A 179 15.55 21.93 -7.22
CA ALA A 179 15.05 23.13 -7.86
C ALA A 179 13.51 23.15 -7.89
N SER A 180 12.84 22.03 -8.14
CA SER A 180 11.37 21.92 -8.16
C SER A 180 10.77 22.04 -6.76
N TYR A 181 11.38 21.47 -5.72
CA TYR A 181 11.06 21.70 -4.32
C TYR A 181 11.27 23.17 -3.96
N SER A 182 12.36 23.79 -4.43
CA SER A 182 12.57 25.23 -4.29
C SER A 182 11.52 26.08 -5.02
N LEU A 183 10.81 25.52 -5.99
CA LEU A 183 9.68 26.16 -6.69
C LEU A 183 8.31 25.75 -6.12
N SER A 184 8.23 24.66 -5.34
CA SER A 184 6.97 24.19 -4.78
C SER A 184 6.41 25.27 -3.86
N PRO A 185 5.13 25.65 -4.03
CA PRO A 185 4.51 26.65 -3.17
C PRO A 185 4.34 26.16 -1.73
N LEU A 186 4.51 24.85 -1.48
CA LEU A 186 4.40 24.22 -0.16
C LEU A 186 5.70 24.22 0.64
N LYS A 187 6.84 24.54 0.03
CA LYS A 187 8.14 24.52 0.73
C LYS A 187 8.12 25.42 1.97
N GLY A 188 8.51 24.85 3.10
CA GLY A 188 8.56 25.50 4.41
C GLY A 188 7.20 25.82 5.02
N LYS A 189 6.07 25.46 4.38
CA LYS A 189 4.74 25.56 5.00
C LYS A 189 4.59 24.45 6.03
N THR A 190 3.98 24.78 7.16
CA THR A 190 3.58 23.76 8.15
C THR A 190 2.18 23.29 7.85
N ILE A 191 2.00 22.01 7.57
CA ILE A 191 0.71 21.41 7.20
C ILE A 191 0.35 20.36 8.23
N VAL A 192 -0.84 20.46 8.83
CA VAL A 192 -1.33 19.41 9.72
C VAL A 192 -2.22 18.47 8.95
N ILE A 193 -1.86 17.19 8.94
CA ILE A 193 -2.67 16.11 8.37
C ILE A 193 -3.31 15.33 9.52
N ASP A 194 -4.63 15.29 9.50
CA ASP A 194 -5.45 14.61 10.50
C ASP A 194 -6.04 13.32 9.94
N ALA A 195 -5.47 12.18 10.37
CA ALA A 195 -6.05 10.88 10.08
C ALA A 195 -7.24 10.65 11.02
N GLY A 196 -8.47 10.69 10.49
CA GLY A 196 -9.70 10.55 11.27
C GLY A 196 -9.71 9.32 12.19
N HIS A 197 -10.41 9.40 13.33
CA HIS A 197 -10.59 8.27 14.27
C HIS A 197 -9.27 7.73 14.86
N GLY A 198 -9.20 6.43 15.18
CA GLY A 198 -8.00 5.76 15.69
C GLY A 198 -8.20 5.14 17.08
N GLY A 199 -7.44 4.09 17.37
CA GLY A 199 -7.49 3.35 18.62
C GLY A 199 -8.89 2.82 18.92
N LYS A 200 -9.50 3.32 20.00
CA LYS A 200 -10.84 2.93 20.47
C LYS A 200 -11.98 3.40 19.56
N ASP A 201 -11.72 4.35 18.68
CA ASP A 201 -12.69 4.86 17.71
C ASP A 201 -12.35 4.25 16.35
N SER A 202 -13.20 3.35 15.87
CA SER A 202 -13.02 2.70 14.56
C SER A 202 -13.36 3.61 13.38
N GLY A 203 -14.11 4.68 13.62
CA GLY A 203 -14.91 5.32 12.59
C GLY A 203 -15.98 4.39 12.04
N ALA A 204 -16.45 4.71 10.84
CA ALA A 204 -17.36 3.87 10.09
C ALA A 204 -16.74 2.48 9.80
N ILE A 205 -17.63 1.49 9.70
CA ILE A 205 -17.26 0.08 9.54
C ILE A 205 -17.78 -0.36 8.17
N GLY A 206 -16.85 -0.71 7.27
CA GLY A 206 -17.17 -1.38 6.02
C GLY A 206 -17.15 -2.90 6.17
N ASP A 207 -17.49 -3.60 5.08
CA ASP A 207 -17.56 -5.06 5.07
C ASP A 207 -16.24 -5.76 5.45
N TYR A 208 -15.10 -5.09 5.20
CA TYR A 208 -13.76 -5.70 5.31
C TYR A 208 -12.77 -4.89 6.13
N PHE A 209 -13.09 -3.63 6.48
CA PHE A 209 -12.15 -2.75 7.15
C PHE A 209 -12.83 -1.64 7.93
N TYR A 210 -12.05 -1.07 8.86
CA TYR A 210 -12.42 0.12 9.61
C TYR A 210 -11.89 1.36 8.90
N GLU A 211 -12.70 2.42 8.89
CA GLU A 211 -12.32 3.73 8.37
C GLU A 211 -10.94 4.18 8.88
N LYS A 212 -10.72 4.07 10.20
CA LYS A 212 -9.46 4.46 10.85
C LYS A 212 -8.19 3.89 10.20
N SER A 213 -8.27 2.69 9.61
CA SER A 213 -7.13 2.01 8.98
C SER A 213 -6.85 2.58 7.60
N ALA A 214 -7.89 2.78 6.78
CA ALA A 214 -7.74 3.30 5.44
C ALA A 214 -7.32 4.78 5.45
N VAL A 215 -7.93 5.59 6.33
CA VAL A 215 -7.60 7.02 6.42
C VAL A 215 -6.18 7.24 6.96
N LEU A 216 -5.68 6.36 7.83
CA LEU A 216 -4.28 6.41 8.26
C LEU A 216 -3.33 6.14 7.08
N SER A 217 -3.63 5.14 6.26
CA SER A 217 -2.81 4.81 5.08
C SER A 217 -2.76 5.98 4.08
N ILE A 218 -3.91 6.59 3.78
CA ILE A 218 -3.98 7.77 2.89
C ILE A 218 -3.22 8.95 3.51
N ALA A 219 -3.36 9.17 4.81
CA ALA A 219 -2.71 10.27 5.52
C ALA A 219 -1.18 10.14 5.51
N LEU A 220 -0.64 8.93 5.74
CA LEU A 220 0.81 8.68 5.68
C LEU A 220 1.38 8.88 4.26
N LYS A 221 0.62 8.48 3.22
CA LYS A 221 0.99 8.75 1.82
C LYS A 221 0.97 10.24 1.49
N ALA A 222 -0.01 10.98 2.03
CA ALA A 222 -0.06 12.43 1.87
C ALA A 222 1.09 13.12 2.60
N GLN A 223 1.43 12.65 3.81
CA GLN A 223 2.61 13.11 4.55
C GLN A 223 3.89 12.97 3.73
N GLU A 224 4.16 11.77 3.22
CA GLU A 224 5.36 11.49 2.42
C GLU A 224 5.46 12.42 1.20
N GLN A 225 4.36 12.57 0.44
CA GLN A 225 4.32 13.47 -0.72
C GLN A 225 4.55 14.94 -0.33
N LEU A 226 4.00 15.39 0.79
CA LEU A 226 4.17 16.77 1.26
C LEU A 226 5.58 17.05 1.79
N GLU A 227 6.16 16.12 2.54
CA GLU A 227 7.55 16.20 3.01
C GLU A 227 8.52 16.22 1.83
N ASN A 228 8.26 15.41 0.80
CA ASN A 228 9.01 15.44 -0.45
C ASN A 228 8.93 16.82 -1.12
N LEU A 229 7.78 17.50 -1.09
CA LEU A 229 7.64 18.88 -1.57
C LEU A 229 8.26 19.95 -0.65
N GLY A 230 8.95 19.54 0.42
CA GLY A 230 9.62 20.41 1.37
C GLY A 230 8.69 21.08 2.39
N ALA A 231 7.45 20.60 2.55
CA ALA A 231 6.57 21.04 3.62
C ALA A 231 6.98 20.40 4.96
N ASN A 232 6.70 21.11 6.06
CA ASN A 232 6.81 20.54 7.41
C ASN A 232 5.45 19.90 7.77
N VAL A 233 5.37 18.58 7.79
CA VAL A 233 4.11 17.89 8.09
C VAL A 233 4.01 17.55 9.57
N ILE A 234 2.84 17.80 10.16
CA ILE A 234 2.49 17.35 11.51
C ILE A 234 1.29 16.42 11.40
N MET A 235 1.49 15.16 11.74
CA MET A 235 0.41 14.18 11.84
C MET A 235 -0.31 14.34 13.18
N THR A 236 -1.65 14.31 13.19
CA THR A 236 -2.38 14.18 14.47
C THR A 236 -2.15 12.80 15.09
N ARG A 237 -2.04 11.76 14.25
CA ARG A 237 -1.56 10.42 14.57
C ARG A 237 -0.88 9.80 13.36
N ASP A 238 0.19 9.06 13.59
CA ASP A 238 0.94 8.26 12.61
C ASP A 238 0.83 6.75 12.88
N ASP A 239 0.08 6.37 13.92
CA ASP A 239 -0.27 4.99 14.28
C ASP A 239 -1.78 4.84 14.60
N ASP A 240 -2.17 3.67 15.13
CA ASP A 240 -3.55 3.40 15.57
C ASP A 240 -3.87 3.97 16.97
N ALA A 241 -3.44 5.20 17.25
CA ALA A 241 -3.79 5.92 18.47
C ALA A 241 -5.12 6.69 18.34
N PHE A 242 -5.86 6.75 19.45
CA PHE A 242 -7.01 7.64 19.55
C PHE A 242 -6.57 9.07 19.92
N VAL A 243 -6.95 10.05 19.11
CA VAL A 243 -6.75 11.48 19.38
C VAL A 243 -8.10 12.17 19.48
N ALA A 244 -8.34 12.92 20.56
CA ALA A 244 -9.60 13.63 20.76
C ALA A 244 -9.73 14.80 19.77
N LEU A 245 -10.96 15.11 19.33
CA LEU A 245 -11.24 16.15 18.32
C LEU A 245 -10.60 17.50 18.68
N GLU A 246 -10.75 17.94 19.93
CA GLU A 246 -10.17 19.20 20.41
C GLU A 246 -8.63 19.18 20.39
N THR A 247 -8.02 18.02 20.64
CA THR A 247 -6.56 17.86 20.59
C THR A 247 -6.06 18.00 19.15
N ARG A 248 -6.79 17.47 18.16
CA ARG A 248 -6.44 17.58 16.73
C ARG A 248 -6.35 19.04 16.29
N ALA A 249 -7.39 19.82 16.59
CA ALA A 249 -7.42 21.26 16.32
C ALA A 249 -6.33 22.02 17.12
N ALA A 250 -6.12 21.66 18.39
CA ALA A 250 -5.11 22.28 19.23
C ALA A 250 -3.68 22.05 18.70
N MET A 251 -3.38 20.88 18.12
CA MET A 251 -2.08 20.62 17.48
C MET A 251 -1.83 21.58 16.31
N SER A 252 -2.83 21.79 15.46
CA SER A 252 -2.75 22.75 14.35
C SER A 252 -2.52 24.18 14.85
N ASN A 253 -3.31 24.59 15.84
CA ASN A 253 -3.23 25.92 16.44
C ASN A 253 -1.87 26.19 17.11
N ALA A 254 -1.34 25.21 17.86
CA ALA A 254 -0.06 25.32 18.55
C ALA A 254 1.13 25.36 17.58
N ALA A 255 1.01 24.67 16.45
CA ALA A 255 2.02 24.67 15.40
C ALA A 255 2.00 25.92 14.52
N HIS A 256 1.00 26.79 14.68
CA HIS A 256 0.71 27.89 13.75
C HIS A 256 0.66 27.39 12.30
N ALA A 257 -0.06 26.28 12.09
CA ALA A 257 -0.10 25.62 10.80
C ALA A 257 -0.64 26.56 9.71
N SER A 258 -0.11 26.40 8.51
CA SER A 258 -0.56 27.13 7.32
C SER A 258 -1.89 26.60 6.79
N MET A 259 -2.24 25.34 7.12
CA MET A 259 -3.53 24.70 6.85
C MET A 259 -3.69 23.41 7.68
N PHE A 260 -4.93 22.94 7.78
CA PHE A 260 -5.33 21.69 8.41
C PHE A 260 -6.18 20.85 7.47
N VAL A 261 -5.84 19.57 7.29
CA VAL A 261 -6.54 18.66 6.39
C VAL A 261 -6.92 17.39 7.15
N SER A 262 -8.22 17.20 7.40
CA SER A 262 -8.77 15.97 7.97
C SER A 262 -9.17 15.00 6.88
N ILE A 263 -8.84 13.72 7.03
CA ILE A 263 -9.11 12.67 6.05
C ILE A 263 -10.04 11.63 6.67
N HIS A 264 -11.17 11.38 6.01
CA HIS A 264 -12.26 10.52 6.45
C HIS A 264 -12.82 9.67 5.31
N LEU A 265 -13.64 8.67 5.66
CA LEU A 265 -14.51 7.95 4.73
C LEU A 265 -15.95 8.04 5.20
N ASN A 266 -16.84 8.37 4.27
CA ASN A 266 -18.24 8.58 4.62
C ASN A 266 -18.97 7.23 4.77
N ALA A 267 -20.15 7.27 5.36
CA ALA A 267 -21.04 6.14 5.50
C ALA A 267 -22.50 6.58 5.33
N SER A 268 -23.30 5.71 4.72
CA SER A 268 -24.75 5.91 4.54
C SER A 268 -25.52 4.64 4.84
N SER A 269 -26.75 4.77 5.31
CA SER A 269 -27.69 3.64 5.38
C SER A 269 -28.14 3.17 3.99
N GLU A 270 -27.94 4.00 2.96
CA GLU A 270 -28.24 3.68 1.57
C GLU A 270 -26.94 3.24 0.87
N GLU A 271 -26.75 1.93 0.70
CA GLU A 271 -25.51 1.33 0.17
C GLU A 271 -25.12 1.80 -1.24
N TYR A 272 -26.06 2.35 -2.01
CA TYR A 272 -25.80 2.86 -3.36
C TYR A 272 -25.17 4.26 -3.37
N VAL A 273 -25.16 4.97 -2.24
CA VAL A 273 -24.55 6.31 -2.15
C VAL A 273 -23.05 6.18 -2.27
N ASN A 274 -22.45 6.98 -3.15
CA ASN A 274 -21.02 7.01 -3.42
C ASN A 274 -20.55 8.42 -3.73
N GLY A 275 -19.23 8.56 -3.84
CA GLY A 275 -18.56 9.78 -4.28
C GLY A 275 -17.74 10.47 -3.19
N THR A 276 -16.99 11.47 -3.63
CA THR A 276 -16.05 12.25 -2.81
C THR A 276 -16.63 13.63 -2.53
N GLU A 277 -16.51 14.11 -1.29
CA GLU A 277 -16.90 15.46 -0.86
C GLU A 277 -15.89 16.05 0.11
N VAL A 278 -15.76 17.38 0.08
CA VAL A 278 -14.87 18.11 1.00
C VAL A 278 -15.66 19.13 1.80
N TYR A 279 -15.56 19.05 3.11
CA TYR A 279 -16.22 19.93 4.06
C TYR A 279 -15.31 21.06 4.54
N TYR A 280 -15.92 22.19 4.85
CA TYR A 280 -15.28 23.34 5.49
C TYR A 280 -16.19 23.95 6.56
N TYR A 281 -15.62 24.68 7.52
CA TYR A 281 -16.41 25.53 8.42
C TYR A 281 -16.56 26.94 7.81
N PRO A 282 -17.76 27.56 7.81
CA PRO A 282 -17.99 28.84 7.15
C PRO A 282 -17.54 30.04 8.01
N ASP A 283 -16.24 30.13 8.31
CA ASP A 283 -15.59 31.23 9.06
C ASP A 283 -14.85 32.25 8.18
N GLY A 284 -14.76 32.00 6.87
CA GLY A 284 -14.16 32.89 5.89
C GLY A 284 -13.93 32.22 4.53
N ASP A 285 -13.36 32.96 3.58
CA ASP A 285 -13.20 32.50 2.20
C ASP A 285 -12.04 31.50 2.02
N THR A 286 -11.05 31.48 2.93
CA THR A 286 -9.84 30.66 2.77
C THR A 286 -10.12 29.17 2.86
N SER A 287 -10.95 28.73 3.81
CA SER A 287 -11.34 27.32 3.93
C SER A 287 -12.25 26.87 2.78
N VAL A 288 -13.07 27.78 2.25
CA VAL A 288 -13.91 27.54 1.05
C VAL A 288 -13.05 27.31 -0.17
N GLN A 289 -12.06 28.18 -0.41
CA GLN A 289 -11.15 28.06 -1.54
C GLN A 289 -10.30 26.79 -1.42
N LEU A 290 -9.76 26.50 -0.23
CA LEU A 290 -9.02 25.27 0.03
C LEU A 290 -9.86 24.02 -0.24
N ALA A 291 -11.12 24.00 0.20
CA ALA A 291 -12.02 22.89 -0.08
C ALA A 291 -12.25 22.71 -1.58
N SER A 292 -12.43 23.80 -2.33
CA SER A 292 -12.65 23.74 -3.78
C SER A 292 -11.45 23.16 -4.52
N THR A 293 -10.24 23.64 -4.24
CA THR A 293 -9.03 23.16 -4.94
C THR A 293 -8.74 21.69 -4.62
N VAL A 294 -8.99 21.27 -3.39
CA VAL A 294 -8.82 19.86 -2.98
C VAL A 294 -9.91 18.97 -3.59
N GLN A 295 -11.17 19.41 -3.61
CA GLN A 295 -12.25 18.67 -4.28
C GLN A 295 -11.93 18.44 -5.76
N GLU A 296 -11.60 19.50 -6.51
CA GLU A 296 -11.30 19.41 -7.94
C GLU A 296 -10.15 18.44 -8.24
N ASN A 297 -9.07 18.50 -7.45
CA ASN A 297 -7.92 17.63 -7.64
C ASN A 297 -8.19 16.18 -7.20
N LEU A 298 -8.96 15.95 -6.14
CA LEU A 298 -9.42 14.61 -5.77
C LEU A 298 -10.24 13.97 -6.89
N ILE A 299 -11.23 14.68 -7.45
CA ILE A 299 -12.05 14.17 -8.55
C ILE A 299 -11.18 13.86 -9.79
N SER A 300 -10.21 14.73 -10.10
CA SER A 300 -9.27 14.49 -11.20
C SER A 300 -8.43 13.22 -11.02
N GLN A 301 -7.99 12.91 -9.80
CA GLN A 301 -7.16 11.73 -9.53
C GLN A 301 -7.98 10.44 -9.37
N LEU A 302 -9.15 10.52 -8.73
CA LEU A 302 -9.96 9.36 -8.35
C LEU A 302 -10.93 8.93 -9.44
N GLY A 303 -11.45 9.87 -10.24
CA GLY A 303 -12.56 9.61 -11.15
C GLY A 303 -13.85 9.21 -10.43
N SER A 304 -13.99 9.54 -9.15
CA SER A 304 -15.18 9.30 -8.32
C SER A 304 -16.32 10.26 -8.69
N VAL A 305 -17.52 9.97 -8.17
CA VAL A 305 -18.65 10.89 -8.28
C VAL A 305 -18.34 12.17 -7.50
N ASP A 306 -18.44 13.31 -8.17
CA ASP A 306 -18.24 14.63 -7.57
C ASP A 306 -19.48 15.06 -6.79
N ARG A 307 -19.36 15.11 -5.46
CA ARG A 307 -20.41 15.57 -4.54
C ARG A 307 -20.20 17.02 -4.09
N GLY A 308 -19.16 17.68 -4.59
CA GLY A 308 -18.83 19.07 -4.34
C GLY A 308 -18.32 19.35 -2.93
N THR A 309 -18.31 20.64 -2.59
CA THR A 309 -17.91 21.14 -1.27
C THR A 309 -19.11 21.53 -0.44
N GLN A 310 -19.02 21.34 0.88
CA GLN A 310 -20.15 21.56 1.79
C GLN A 310 -19.72 22.26 3.08
N ALA A 311 -20.52 23.22 3.55
CA ALA A 311 -20.32 23.81 4.86
C ALA A 311 -20.80 22.82 5.95
N ALA A 312 -19.98 22.60 6.98
CA ALA A 312 -20.33 21.74 8.11
C ALA A 312 -19.77 22.28 9.44
N ASP A 313 -20.48 21.98 10.53
CA ASP A 313 -20.14 22.42 11.89
C ASP A 313 -19.31 21.36 12.66
N PHE A 314 -18.31 20.79 11.99
CA PHE A 314 -17.43 19.77 12.58
C PHE A 314 -16.43 20.40 13.55
N SER A 315 -16.25 19.79 14.74
CA SER A 315 -15.43 20.37 15.83
C SER A 315 -13.98 20.62 15.40
N VAL A 316 -13.39 19.70 14.64
CA VAL A 316 -12.01 19.83 14.13
C VAL A 316 -11.85 21.00 13.16
N LEU A 317 -12.91 21.38 12.44
CA LEU A 317 -12.91 22.51 11.52
C LEU A 317 -13.15 23.81 12.28
N ARG A 318 -14.26 23.88 13.03
CA ARG A 318 -14.66 25.07 13.79
C ARG A 318 -13.61 25.56 14.79
N ASN A 319 -12.85 24.65 15.41
CA ASN A 319 -11.90 25.00 16.47
C ASN A 319 -10.46 25.18 15.95
N THR A 320 -10.23 25.04 14.63
CA THR A 320 -8.93 25.28 13.99
C THR A 320 -8.85 26.70 13.48
N GLN A 321 -7.74 27.39 13.75
CA GLN A 321 -7.52 28.80 13.35
C GLN A 321 -6.95 28.95 11.94
N ALA A 322 -6.25 27.93 11.44
CA ALA A 322 -5.76 27.87 10.07
C ALA A 322 -6.91 27.52 9.10
N PRO A 323 -6.78 27.79 7.78
CA PRO A 323 -7.68 27.22 6.79
C PRO A 323 -7.81 25.71 6.98
N ALA A 324 -9.03 25.21 7.13
CA ALA A 324 -9.29 23.85 7.58
C ALA A 324 -10.36 23.16 6.73
N ILE A 325 -10.07 21.93 6.31
CA ILE A 325 -10.99 21.08 5.54
C ILE A 325 -11.08 19.67 6.10
N LEU A 326 -12.18 18.99 5.79
CA LEU A 326 -12.35 17.56 6.01
C LEU A 326 -12.74 16.89 4.68
N ALA A 327 -11.88 16.02 4.17
CA ALA A 327 -12.10 15.30 2.93
C ALA A 327 -12.68 13.91 3.20
N GLU A 328 -13.90 13.68 2.72
CA GLU A 328 -14.52 12.36 2.65
C GLU A 328 -14.15 11.72 1.30
N ILE A 329 -13.21 10.77 1.32
CA ILE A 329 -12.61 10.25 0.08
C ILE A 329 -13.59 9.36 -0.70
N GLY A 330 -14.49 8.67 -0.02
CA GLY A 330 -15.54 7.83 -0.59
C GLY A 330 -16.40 7.23 0.51
N TYR A 331 -17.46 6.50 0.14
CA TYR A 331 -18.36 5.86 1.09
C TYR A 331 -17.92 4.43 1.40
N ILE A 332 -17.50 4.19 2.64
CA ILE A 332 -17.06 2.86 3.10
C ILE A 332 -18.19 1.82 3.07
N THR A 333 -19.44 2.27 3.14
CA THR A 333 -20.65 1.44 3.06
C THR A 333 -21.04 1.09 1.62
N ASN A 334 -20.42 1.70 0.61
CA ASN A 334 -20.63 1.34 -0.79
C ASN A 334 -19.62 0.26 -1.18
N SER A 335 -20.08 -0.95 -1.50
CA SER A 335 -19.20 -2.10 -1.75
C SER A 335 -18.21 -1.90 -2.90
N ALA A 336 -18.57 -1.14 -3.94
CA ALA A 336 -17.68 -0.84 -5.05
C ALA A 336 -16.59 0.18 -4.65
N GLU A 337 -16.93 1.22 -3.90
CA GLU A 337 -15.93 2.15 -3.35
C GLU A 337 -15.06 1.49 -2.29
N ALA A 338 -15.64 0.69 -1.39
CA ALA A 338 -14.92 -0.04 -0.35
C ALA A 338 -13.82 -0.94 -0.93
N ALA A 339 -14.10 -1.65 -2.03
CA ALA A 339 -13.11 -2.45 -2.74
C ALA A 339 -11.95 -1.60 -3.27
N ASN A 340 -12.23 -0.41 -3.81
CA ASN A 340 -11.20 0.51 -4.29
C ASN A 340 -10.40 1.12 -3.15
N LEU A 341 -11.08 1.59 -2.09
CA LEU A 341 -10.51 2.25 -0.91
C LEU A 341 -9.52 1.36 -0.15
N LEU A 342 -9.61 0.04 -0.30
CA LEU A 342 -8.64 -0.92 0.22
C LEU A 342 -7.36 -1.03 -0.59
N THR A 343 -7.37 -0.63 -1.86
CA THR A 343 -6.21 -0.78 -2.74
C THR A 343 -5.21 0.34 -2.49
N ASP A 344 -3.93 -0.04 -2.44
CA ASP A 344 -2.82 0.90 -2.30
C ASP A 344 -2.84 1.96 -3.41
N SER A 345 -3.14 1.55 -4.65
CA SER A 345 -3.22 2.45 -5.81
C SER A 345 -4.28 3.54 -5.65
N TYR A 346 -5.47 3.21 -5.13
CA TYR A 346 -6.52 4.21 -4.92
C TYR A 346 -6.18 5.14 -3.76
N GLN A 347 -5.59 4.61 -2.68
CA GLN A 347 -5.11 5.41 -1.55
C GLN A 347 -3.99 6.37 -1.98
N GLN A 348 -3.07 5.94 -2.86
CA GLN A 348 -2.04 6.81 -3.44
C GLN A 348 -2.67 7.94 -4.26
N LYS A 349 -3.66 7.62 -5.11
CA LYS A 349 -4.38 8.64 -5.89
C LYS A 349 -5.10 9.64 -5.00
N ALA A 350 -5.72 9.19 -3.90
CA ALA A 350 -6.38 10.06 -2.94
C ALA A 350 -5.38 11.03 -2.28
N ALA A 351 -4.24 10.50 -1.81
CA ALA A 351 -3.16 11.31 -1.27
C ALA A 351 -2.64 12.34 -2.28
N THR A 352 -2.39 11.92 -3.53
CA THR A 352 -1.95 12.81 -4.61
C THR A 352 -3.00 13.88 -4.96
N GLY A 353 -4.29 13.52 -4.92
CA GLY A 353 -5.38 14.48 -5.12
C GLY A 353 -5.42 15.55 -4.05
N ILE A 354 -5.24 15.15 -2.78
CA ILE A 354 -5.10 16.09 -1.66
C ILE A 354 -3.90 17.00 -1.91
N VAL A 355 -2.70 16.45 -2.07
CA VAL A 355 -1.45 17.23 -2.19
C VAL A 355 -1.50 18.23 -3.34
N LYS A 356 -1.95 17.82 -4.52
CA LYS A 356 -2.11 18.73 -5.67
C LYS A 356 -3.13 19.83 -5.41
N GLY A 357 -4.20 19.52 -4.67
CA GLY A 357 -5.17 20.50 -4.22
C GLY A 357 -4.56 21.56 -3.30
N LEU A 358 -3.63 21.16 -2.42
CA LEU A 358 -2.90 22.08 -1.54
C LEU A 358 -1.89 22.92 -2.33
N GLU A 359 -1.18 22.34 -3.30
CA GLU A 359 -0.29 23.10 -4.19
C GLU A 359 -1.07 24.16 -4.99
N THR A 360 -2.23 23.77 -5.54
CA THR A 360 -3.12 24.64 -6.31
C THR A 360 -3.65 25.81 -5.47
N TYR A 361 -3.92 25.59 -4.18
CA TYR A 361 -4.41 26.63 -3.28
C TYR A 361 -3.43 27.81 -3.12
N TYR A 362 -2.12 27.56 -3.24
CA TYR A 362 -1.09 28.60 -3.07
C TYR A 362 -0.59 29.23 -4.37
N GLN A 363 -1.13 28.83 -5.52
CA GLN A 363 -0.88 29.44 -6.83
C GLN A 363 -1.92 30.51 -7.12
#